data_AF-V9IF41-F1
#
_entry.id   AF-V9IF41-F1
#
_cell.length_a   1.000
_cell.length_b   1.000
_cell.length_c   1.000
_cell.angle_alpha   90.00
_cell.angle_beta   90.00
_cell.angle_gamma   90.00
#
_symmetry.space_group_name_H-M   'P 1'
#
loop_
_entity.id
_entity.type
_entity.pdbx_description
1 polymer ?
#
loop_
_entity_poly.entity_id
_entity_poly.type
_entity_poly.pdbx_seq_one_letter_code
_entity_poly.pdbx_strand_id
1 'polypeptide(L)'
;MRVGNLAKGLLLSGDNHVCLVVLCAEKPTRSLLNKVAEILPAQLKIVAPEDTYNVGKHPESAALTVSGGSVTVSVTLTSPLMRETPKPAVAADNAGQQQQGAAQPQTTPATPAVTKPDPPDVLPKAKCLEALAALRHAKWFQV
;
A
#
# COMPACT_ATOMS: atom_id res chain seq x y z
N MET A 1 -5.83 3.50 6.45
CA MET A 1 -5.12 4.79 6.57
C MET A 1 -5.55 5.71 5.43
N ARG A 2 -5.87 6.99 5.70
CA ARG A 2 -6.14 7.97 4.64
C ARG A 2 -4.84 8.34 3.94
N VAL A 3 -4.85 8.48 2.61
CA VAL A 3 -3.72 8.99 1.82
C VAL A 3 -4.22 9.94 0.72
N GLY A 4 -3.31 10.50 -0.08
CA GLY A 4 -3.67 11.39 -1.18
C GLY A 4 -4.31 12.69 -0.69
N ASN A 5 -5.18 13.29 -1.52
CA ASN A 5 -5.82 14.58 -1.23
C ASN A 5 -6.68 14.54 0.04
N LEU A 6 -7.36 13.42 0.30
CA LEU A 6 -8.17 13.23 1.50
C LEU A 6 -7.33 13.36 2.78
N ALA A 7 -6.13 12.78 2.81
CA ALA A 7 -5.26 12.89 3.98
C ALA A 7 -4.69 14.30 4.15
N LYS A 8 -4.46 15.01 3.05
CA LYS A 8 -3.83 16.33 3.03
C LYS A 8 -4.82 17.49 3.22
N GLY A 9 -6.13 17.20 3.26
CA GLY A 9 -7.15 18.26 3.28
C GLY A 9 -7.20 19.09 1.99
N LEU A 10 -6.76 18.50 0.87
CA LEU A 10 -6.65 19.17 -0.43
C LEU A 10 -7.78 18.76 -1.39
N LEU A 11 -8.94 18.34 -0.87
CA LEU A 11 -10.10 18.02 -1.70
C LEU A 11 -10.74 19.32 -2.19
N LEU A 12 -11.01 19.38 -3.49
CA LEU A 12 -11.70 20.49 -4.13
C LEU A 12 -13.15 20.12 -4.45
N SER A 13 -13.97 21.12 -4.75
CA SER A 13 -15.33 20.89 -5.22
C SER A 13 -15.30 20.05 -6.50
N GLY A 14 -16.07 18.97 -6.53
CA GLY A 14 -16.07 17.99 -7.63
C GLY A 14 -15.17 16.78 -7.41
N ASP A 15 -14.26 16.81 -6.43
CA ASP A 15 -13.46 15.64 -6.07
C ASP A 15 -14.35 14.58 -5.42
N ASN A 16 -14.57 13.50 -6.17
CA ASN A 16 -15.40 12.38 -5.76
C ASN A 16 -14.59 11.09 -5.60
N HIS A 17 -13.27 11.16 -5.70
CA HIS A 17 -12.38 10.01 -5.61
C HIS A 17 -11.37 10.21 -4.49
N VAL A 18 -11.34 9.27 -3.54
CA VAL A 18 -10.43 9.31 -2.40
C VAL A 18 -9.65 8.01 -2.25
N CYS A 19 -8.46 8.10 -1.67
CA CYS A 19 -7.54 6.98 -1.57
C CYS A 19 -7.31 6.58 -0.11
N LEU A 20 -7.40 5.29 0.14
CA LEU A 20 -7.03 4.65 1.40
C LEU A 20 -5.94 3.61 1.16
N VAL A 21 -5.09 3.42 2.16
CA VAL A 21 -4.13 2.31 2.20
C VAL A 21 -4.41 1.44 3.42
N VAL A 22 -4.46 0.12 3.20
CA VAL A 22 -4.52 -0.90 4.24
C VAL A 22 -3.13 -1.51 4.40
N LEU A 23 -2.61 -1.45 5.63
CA LEU A 23 -1.35 -2.09 6.00
C LEU A 23 -1.63 -3.51 6.49
N CYS A 24 -1.16 -4.49 5.73
CA CYS A 24 -1.19 -5.90 6.07
C CYS A 24 0.08 -6.28 6.86
N ALA A 25 -0.07 -7.19 7.83
CA ALA A 25 1.07 -7.75 8.57
C ALA A 25 1.99 -8.53 7.62
N GLU A 26 1.41 -9.38 6.79
CA GLU A 26 2.09 -10.16 5.75
C GLU A 26 2.01 -9.50 4.37
N LYS A 27 2.85 -9.92 3.42
CA LYS A 27 2.76 -9.47 2.03
C LYS A 27 1.36 -9.79 1.48
N PRO A 28 0.60 -8.80 0.99
CA PRO A 28 -0.78 -9.02 0.59
C PRO A 28 -0.83 -9.87 -0.68
N THR A 29 -1.85 -10.72 -0.78
CA THR A 29 -2.04 -11.65 -1.89
C THR A 29 -3.35 -11.40 -2.63
N ARG A 30 -3.47 -11.95 -3.84
CA ARG A 30 -4.71 -11.93 -4.63
C ARG A 30 -5.84 -12.62 -3.87
N SER A 31 -5.54 -13.74 -3.20
CA SER A 31 -6.51 -14.46 -2.37
C SER A 31 -7.05 -13.59 -1.23
N LEU A 32 -6.17 -12.85 -0.54
CA LEU A 32 -6.58 -11.92 0.50
C LEU A 32 -7.48 -10.81 -0.05
N LEU A 33 -7.10 -10.20 -1.18
CA LEU A 33 -7.87 -9.13 -1.82
C LEU A 33 -9.27 -9.60 -2.23
N ASN A 34 -9.37 -10.80 -2.82
CA ASN A 34 -10.65 -11.41 -3.18
C ASN A 34 -11.52 -11.65 -1.94
N LYS A 35 -10.94 -12.22 -0.88
CA LYS A 35 -11.65 -12.47 0.38
C LYS A 35 -12.17 -11.18 1.01
N VAL A 36 -11.38 -10.11 1.00
CA VAL A 36 -11.83 -8.80 1.48
C VAL A 36 -12.99 -8.29 0.63
N ALA A 37 -12.90 -8.36 -0.70
CA ALA A 37 -13.97 -7.91 -1.59
C ALA A 37 -15.29 -8.67 -1.40
N GLU A 38 -15.24 -9.96 -1.03
CA GLU A 38 -16.42 -10.78 -0.76
C GLU A 38 -17.05 -10.49 0.61
N ILE A 39 -16.24 -10.25 1.64
CA ILE A 39 -16.72 -10.03 3.01
C ILE A 39 -17.18 -8.57 3.22
N LEU A 40 -16.55 -7.63 2.53
CA LEU A 40 -16.75 -6.20 2.76
C LEU A 40 -18.21 -5.73 2.60
N PRO A 41 -18.98 -6.14 1.56
CA PRO A 41 -20.38 -5.74 1.43
C PRO A 41 -21.24 -6.11 2.65
N ALA A 42 -21.03 -7.30 3.22
CA ALA A 42 -21.76 -7.74 4.41
C ALA A 42 -21.43 -6.87 5.63
N GLN A 43 -20.15 -6.48 5.79
CA GLN A 43 -19.72 -5.59 6.87
C GLN A 43 -20.25 -4.16 6.69
N LEU A 44 -20.31 -3.67 5.44
CA LEU A 44 -20.87 -2.35 5.14
C LEU A 44 -22.36 -2.26 5.48
N LYS A 45 -23.14 -3.32 5.23
CA LYS A 45 -24.56 -3.37 5.57
C LYS A 45 -24.83 -3.31 7.08
N ILE A 46 -23.89 -3.77 7.91
CA ILE A 46 -24.00 -3.70 9.38
C ILE A 46 -23.87 -2.26 9.87
N VAL A 47 -22.95 -1.50 9.26
CA VAL A 47 -22.64 -0.12 9.71
C VAL A 47 -23.51 0.95 9.05
N ALA A 48 -24.03 0.66 7.86
CA ALA A 48 -24.87 1.57 7.07
C ALA A 48 -25.95 0.75 6.32
N PRO A 49 -27.04 0.37 7.01
CA PRO A 49 -28.06 -0.53 6.44
C PRO A 49 -28.88 0.09 5.31
N GLU A 50 -29.02 1.42 5.30
CA GLU A 50 -29.81 2.16 4.31
C GLU A 50 -28.98 2.53 3.05
N ASP A 51 -27.66 2.38 3.11
CA ASP A 51 -26.76 2.73 2.01
C ASP A 51 -26.43 1.52 1.15
N THR A 52 -26.34 1.72 -0.17
CA THR A 52 -25.88 0.71 -1.11
C THR A 52 -24.48 1.03 -1.58
N TYR A 53 -23.57 0.06 -1.46
CA TYR A 53 -22.18 0.17 -1.88
C TYR A 53 -21.87 -0.87 -2.97
N ASN A 54 -21.16 -0.44 -4.01
CA ASN A 54 -20.60 -1.34 -5.02
C ASN A 54 -19.11 -1.57 -4.72
N VAL A 55 -18.69 -2.84 -4.71
CA VAL A 55 -17.30 -3.24 -4.44
C VAL A 55 -16.70 -3.87 -5.70
N GLY A 56 -15.69 -3.20 -6.26
CA GLY A 56 -14.88 -3.68 -7.37
C GLY A 56 -13.51 -4.16 -6.91
N LYS A 57 -12.96 -5.18 -7.56
CA LYS A 57 -11.63 -5.75 -7.24
C LYS A 57 -10.67 -5.58 -8.42
N HIS A 58 -9.46 -5.13 -8.12
CA HIS A 58 -8.43 -4.74 -9.11
C HIS A 58 -7.08 -5.33 -8.70
N PRO A 59 -6.90 -6.66 -8.81
CA PRO A 59 -5.71 -7.34 -8.31
C PRO A 59 -4.40 -6.92 -9.02
N GLU A 60 -4.47 -6.47 -10.28
CA GLU A 60 -3.37 -5.86 -11.03
C GLU A 60 -2.95 -4.49 -10.49
N SER A 61 -3.85 -3.79 -9.80
CA SER A 61 -3.57 -2.52 -9.12
C SER A 61 -3.30 -2.69 -7.62
N ALA A 62 -3.28 -3.92 -7.11
CA ALA A 62 -3.24 -4.24 -5.68
C ALA A 62 -4.35 -3.55 -4.87
N ALA A 63 -5.50 -3.29 -5.49
CA ALA A 63 -6.54 -2.44 -4.92
C ALA A 63 -7.95 -3.01 -5.08
N LEU A 64 -8.87 -2.48 -4.30
CA LEU A 64 -10.30 -2.61 -4.48
C LEU A 64 -10.95 -1.24 -4.46
N THR A 65 -12.08 -1.08 -5.13
CA THR A 65 -12.86 0.17 -5.18
C THR A 65 -14.17 -0.02 -4.46
N VAL A 66 -14.54 0.91 -3.59
CA VAL A 66 -15.86 0.96 -2.95
C VAL A 66 -16.54 2.25 -3.40
N SER A 67 -17.66 2.13 -4.10
CA SER A 67 -18.44 3.27 -4.60
C SER A 67 -19.78 3.33 -3.89
N GLY A 68 -20.14 4.49 -3.35
CA GLY A 68 -21.42 4.76 -2.69
C GLY A 68 -21.86 6.19 -2.97
N GLY A 69 -23.10 6.36 -3.43
CA GLY A 69 -23.60 7.66 -3.89
C GLY A 69 -22.71 8.24 -5.00
N SER A 70 -22.19 9.46 -4.79
CA SER A 70 -21.27 10.10 -5.72
C SER A 70 -19.80 9.80 -5.46
N VAL A 71 -19.45 9.16 -4.34
CA VAL A 71 -18.05 9.01 -3.90
C VAL A 71 -17.52 7.61 -4.20
N THR A 72 -16.28 7.56 -4.69
CA THR A 72 -15.52 6.31 -4.88
C THR A 72 -14.25 6.32 -4.04
N VAL A 73 -14.05 5.25 -3.30
CA VAL A 73 -12.89 5.02 -2.45
C VAL A 73 -12.03 3.93 -3.06
N SER A 74 -10.80 4.26 -3.44
CA SER A 74 -9.80 3.26 -3.83
C SER A 74 -8.99 2.84 -2.60
N VAL A 75 -9.01 1.54 -2.31
CA VAL A 75 -8.34 0.93 -1.16
C VAL A 75 -7.21 0.04 -1.66
N THR A 76 -5.96 0.48 -1.48
CA THR A 76 -4.78 -0.30 -1.86
C THR A 76 -4.25 -1.10 -0.68
N LEU A 77 -3.96 -2.37 -0.89
CA LEU A 77 -3.35 -3.25 0.12
C LEU A 77 -1.82 -3.20 -0.04
N THR A 78 -1.11 -3.07 1.07
CA THR A 78 0.36 -3.13 1.09
C THR A 78 0.86 -3.67 2.43
N SER A 79 2.14 -4.00 2.54
CA SER A 79 2.78 -4.42 3.79
C SER A 79 4.15 -3.75 3.93
N PRO A 80 4.60 -3.39 5.14
CA PRO A 80 5.98 -2.95 5.36
C PRO A 80 7.02 -3.94 4.82
N LEU A 81 6.70 -5.24 4.78
CA LEU A 81 7.55 -6.31 4.26
C LEU A 81 7.76 -6.24 2.73
N MET A 82 6.98 -5.44 2.01
CA MET A 82 7.17 -5.20 0.57
C MET A 82 8.43 -4.39 0.28
N ARG A 83 8.94 -3.66 1.29
CA ARG A 83 10.23 -2.96 1.25
C ARG A 83 11.34 -3.95 1.58
N GLU A 84 11.55 -4.95 0.75
CA GLU A 84 12.72 -5.81 0.90
C GLU A 84 13.98 -4.94 0.84
N THR A 85 14.82 -5.04 1.87
CA THR A 85 16.18 -4.49 1.86
C THR A 85 16.92 -5.05 0.65
N PRO A 86 17.72 -4.23 -0.06
CA PRO A 86 18.53 -4.73 -1.15
C PRO A 86 19.37 -5.90 -0.63
N LYS A 87 19.23 -7.07 -1.26
CA LYS A 87 20.21 -8.15 -1.14
C LYS A 87 21.57 -7.50 -1.47
N PRO A 88 22.58 -7.55 -0.59
CA PRO A 88 23.90 -7.09 -0.98
C PRO A 88 24.29 -7.91 -2.20
N ALA A 89 24.45 -7.22 -3.34
CA ALA A 89 24.99 -7.84 -4.52
C ALA A 89 26.34 -8.42 -4.11
N VAL A 90 26.47 -9.73 -4.31
CA VAL A 90 27.74 -10.42 -4.18
C VAL A 90 28.81 -9.65 -4.95
N ALA A 91 29.94 -9.43 -4.29
CA ALA A 91 31.10 -8.75 -4.83
C ALA A 91 31.47 -9.33 -6.20
N ALA A 92 31.47 -8.47 -7.21
CA ALA A 92 32.28 -8.68 -8.39
C ALA A 92 33.26 -7.49 -8.41
N ASP A 93 34.54 -7.83 -8.25
CA ASP A 93 35.67 -6.93 -8.43
C ASP A 93 35.51 -6.12 -9.72
N ASN A 94 35.73 -4.81 -9.65
CA ASN A 94 36.77 -4.11 -10.42
C ASN A 94 36.79 -2.60 -10.10
N ALA A 95 38.00 -2.07 -10.02
CA ALA A 95 38.38 -0.76 -9.52
C ALA A 95 38.06 0.41 -10.48
N GLY A 96 37.75 1.61 -9.93
CA GLY A 96 37.86 2.87 -10.69
C GLY A 96 36.95 4.05 -10.28
N GLN A 97 37.24 4.69 -9.14
CA GLN A 97 37.20 6.16 -8.85
C GLN A 97 35.92 7.04 -9.04
N GLN A 98 35.44 7.56 -7.87
CA GLN A 98 34.97 8.95 -7.52
C GLN A 98 33.70 9.52 -8.24
N GLN A 99 32.72 10.21 -7.63
CA GLN A 99 32.58 10.91 -6.34
C GLN A 99 31.10 11.29 -6.04
N GLN A 100 30.71 11.12 -4.76
CA GLN A 100 29.89 11.97 -3.84
C GLN A 100 28.48 12.51 -4.17
N GLY A 101 27.54 12.19 -3.27
CA GLY A 101 26.24 12.87 -3.06
C GLY A 101 25.45 12.30 -1.86
N ALA A 102 25.72 12.84 -0.68
CA ALA A 102 25.27 12.51 0.69
C ALA A 102 23.86 11.91 0.95
N ALA A 103 23.80 10.82 1.74
CA ALA A 103 22.86 10.66 2.87
C ALA A 103 23.37 9.57 3.84
N GLN A 104 23.46 9.91 5.12
CA GLN A 104 24.00 9.09 6.23
C GLN A 104 23.18 7.80 6.50
N PRO A 105 23.82 6.67 6.84
CA PRO A 105 23.14 5.49 7.35
C PRO A 105 22.97 5.57 8.87
N GLN A 106 21.73 5.70 9.35
CA GLN A 106 21.40 5.44 10.75
C GLN A 106 21.26 3.93 10.98
N THR A 107 22.14 3.42 11.84
CA THR A 107 22.12 2.07 12.41
C THR A 107 20.90 1.88 13.31
N THR A 108 20.03 0.93 12.96
CA THR A 108 19.14 0.27 13.94
C THR A 108 19.34 -1.24 13.82
N PRO A 109 19.30 -2.00 14.93
CA PRO A 109 19.65 -3.43 14.92
C PRO A 109 18.62 -4.21 14.11
N ALA A 110 19.09 -4.87 13.05
CA ALA A 110 18.27 -5.72 12.22
C ALA A 110 17.94 -7.02 12.97
N THR A 111 16.70 -7.15 13.42
CA THR A 111 16.15 -8.46 13.79
C THR A 111 16.01 -9.29 12.51
N PRO A 112 16.62 -10.48 12.41
CA PRO A 112 16.48 -11.32 11.22
C PRO A 112 15.05 -11.85 11.16
N ALA A 113 14.20 -11.21 10.34
CA ALA A 113 12.88 -11.71 10.02
C ALA A 113 13.07 -13.01 9.22
N VAL A 114 12.62 -14.12 9.80
CA VAL A 114 12.52 -15.42 9.13
C VAL A 114 11.66 -15.24 7.89
N THR A 115 12.28 -15.17 6.72
CA THR A 115 11.58 -15.03 5.44
C THR A 115 10.86 -16.33 5.14
N LYS A 116 9.57 -16.39 5.51
CA LYS A 116 8.67 -17.39 4.94
C LYS A 116 8.69 -17.21 3.41
N PRO A 117 8.75 -18.30 2.62
CA PRO A 117 8.68 -18.19 1.17
C PRO A 117 7.44 -17.42 0.76
N ASP A 118 7.60 -16.48 -0.17
CA ASP A 118 6.49 -15.69 -0.66
C ASP A 118 5.43 -16.60 -1.31
N PRO A 119 4.14 -16.42 -0.99
CA PRO A 119 3.07 -17.09 -1.71
C PRO A 119 3.13 -16.77 -3.21
N PRO A 120 2.74 -17.71 -4.10
CA PRO A 120 2.79 -17.50 -5.54
C PRO A 120 1.83 -16.40 -6.02
N ASP A 121 0.85 -16.01 -5.20
CA ASP A 121 -0.20 -15.05 -5.54
C ASP A 121 -0.03 -13.68 -4.86
N VAL A 122 1.19 -13.31 -4.45
CA VAL A 122 1.50 -11.98 -3.92
C VAL A 122 1.10 -10.88 -4.93
N LEU A 123 0.55 -9.78 -4.40
CA LEU A 123 0.12 -8.63 -5.21
C LEU A 123 1.32 -7.91 -5.86
N PRO A 124 1.09 -7.15 -6.95
CA PRO A 124 2.17 -6.47 -7.66
C PRO A 124 3.03 -5.58 -6.75
N LYS A 125 4.32 -5.89 -6.66
CA LYS A 125 5.28 -5.22 -5.77
C LYS A 125 5.34 -3.71 -6.01
N ALA A 126 5.37 -3.29 -7.27
CA ALA A 126 5.41 -1.87 -7.64
C ALA A 126 4.22 -1.08 -7.05
N LYS A 127 3.00 -1.63 -7.14
CA LYS A 127 1.79 -0.99 -6.61
C LYS A 127 1.77 -0.94 -5.09
N CYS A 128 2.26 -2.00 -4.45
CA CYS A 128 2.40 -2.01 -2.99
C CYS A 128 3.43 -0.99 -2.50
N LEU A 129 4.54 -0.81 -3.23
CA LEU A 129 5.56 0.21 -2.91
C LEU A 129 5.04 1.63 -3.13
N GLU A 130 4.26 1.86 -4.18
CA GLU A 130 3.56 3.12 -4.44
C GLU A 130 2.63 3.49 -3.27
N ALA A 131 1.85 2.52 -2.77
CA ALA A 131 1.01 2.71 -1.59
C ALA A 131 1.80 3.05 -0.32
N LEU A 132 2.97 2.42 -0.11
CA LEU A 132 3.87 2.80 0.99
C LEU A 132 4.44 4.21 0.81
N ALA A 133 4.73 4.64 -0.41
CA ALA A 133 5.16 6.02 -0.68
C ALA A 133 4.02 7.01 -0.38
N ALA A 134 2.79 6.72 -0.81
CA ALA A 134 1.62 7.54 -0.51
C ALA A 134 1.38 7.69 1.00
N LEU A 135 1.59 6.62 1.78
CA LEU A 135 1.55 6.67 3.25
C LEU A 135 2.62 7.61 3.83
N ARG A 136 3.87 7.53 3.34
CA ARG A 136 4.94 8.44 3.78
C ARG A 136 4.61 9.89 3.46
N HIS A 137 4.10 10.16 2.25
CA HIS A 137 3.70 11.50 1.83
C HIS A 137 2.55 12.06 2.67
N ALA A 138 1.55 11.23 2.98
CA ALA A 138 0.44 11.63 3.84
C ALA A 138 0.93 11.98 5.25
N LYS A 139 1.78 11.12 5.84
CA LYS A 139 2.37 11.38 7.16
C LYS A 139 3.22 12.65 7.16
N TRP A 140 4.06 12.85 6.15
CA TRP A 140 4.91 14.03 6.03
C TRP A 140 4.10 15.32 5.95
N PHE A 141 2.98 15.33 5.21
CA PHE A 141 2.13 16.52 5.07
C PHE A 141 1.37 16.89 6.37
N GLN A 142 1.22 15.93 7.29
CA GLN A 142 0.53 16.14 8.56
C GLN A 142 1.43 16.75 9.64
N VAL A 143 2.75 16.74 9.43
CA VAL A 143 3.77 17.31 10.33
C VAL A 143 3.93 18.79 10.02
#